data_AF-A0A085LHB0-F1
#
_entry.id   AF-A0A085LHB0-F1
#
_cell.length_a   1.000
_cell.length_b   1.000
_cell.length_c   1.000
_cell.angle_alpha   90.00
_cell.angle_beta   90.00
_cell.angle_gamma   90.00
#
_symmetry.space_group_name_H-M   'P 1'
#
loop_
_entity.id
_entity.type
_entity.pdbx_description
1 polymer ?
#
loop_
_entity_poly.entity_id
_entity_poly.type
_entity_poly.pdbx_seq_one_letter_code
_entity_poly.pdbx_strand_id
1 'polypeptide(L)'
;MWFWVWTVLVVGTLVGAFFLARRLWRSVKGLGRELSRASQVAADLGARADELARAQQEAQPSTAPTLFDDPVELRARVDVLRADREERRVQRRRRDEQVWSRWRRFNA
;
A
#
# COMPACT_ATOMS: atom_id res chain seq x y z
N MET A 1 42.81 29.48 37.65
CA MET A 1 41.35 29.36 37.85
C MET A 1 40.55 29.19 36.55
N TRP A 2 40.88 29.87 35.45
CA TRP A 2 40.12 29.81 34.19
C TRP A 2 40.08 28.43 33.49
N PHE A 3 41.14 27.61 33.63
CA PHE A 3 41.21 26.28 33.01
C PHE A 3 40.11 25.34 33.51
N TRP A 4 39.83 25.35 34.82
CA TRP A 4 38.78 24.53 35.44
C TRP A 4 37.39 24.92 34.94
N VAL A 5 37.14 26.20 34.71
CA VAL A 5 35.86 26.70 34.16
C VAL A 5 35.64 26.09 32.77
N TRP A 6 36.66 26.15 31.90
CA TRP A 6 36.61 25.55 30.57
C TRP A 6 36.43 24.02 30.61
N THR A 7 37.14 23.33 31.50
CA THR A 7 37.01 21.87 31.65
C THR A 7 35.59 21.48 32.07
N VAL A 8 35.01 22.15 33.07
CA VAL A 8 33.65 21.87 33.54
C VAL A 8 32.63 22.12 32.43
N LEU A 9 32.80 23.19 31.65
CA LEU A 9 31.90 23.53 30.54
C LEU A 9 31.93 22.47 29.44
N VAL A 10 33.12 22.03 29.05
CA VAL A 10 33.31 20.98 28.03
C VAL A 10 32.78 19.64 28.53
N VAL A 11 33.10 19.26 29.77
CA VAL A 11 32.64 18.00 30.37
C VAL A 11 31.13 18.00 30.52
N GLY A 12 30.52 19.08 31.00
CA GLY A 12 29.07 19.21 31.10
C GLY A 12 28.38 19.05 29.74
N THR A 13 28.94 19.67 28.69
CA THR A 13 28.41 19.55 27.33
C THR A 13 28.58 18.13 26.77
N LEU A 14 29.73 17.50 26.98
CA LEU A 14 29.98 16.12 26.55
C LEU A 14 29.07 15.12 27.25
N VAL A 15 28.86 15.27 28.56
CA VAL A 15 27.94 14.43 29.33
C VAL A 15 26.51 14.63 28.82
N GLY A 16 26.07 15.88 28.62
CA GLY A 16 24.77 16.18 28.04
C GLY A 16 24.58 15.57 26.66
N ALA A 17 25.56 15.74 25.77
CA ALA A 17 25.56 15.17 24.42
C ALA A 17 25.54 13.63 24.45
N PHE A 18 26.29 13.01 25.36
CA PHE A 18 26.32 11.56 25.50
C PHE A 18 24.97 10.99 25.96
N PHE A 19 24.33 11.62 26.95
CA PHE A 19 23.00 11.23 27.41
C PHE A 19 21.96 11.41 26.30
N LEU A 20 22.04 12.51 25.55
CA LEU A 20 21.14 12.79 24.44
C LEU A 20 21.30 11.76 23.32
N ALA A 21 22.54 11.49 22.90
CA ALA A 21 22.86 10.49 21.89
C ALA A 21 22.38 9.09 22.29
N ARG A 22 22.59 8.70 23.56
CA ARG A 22 22.14 7.40 24.07
C ARG A 22 20.62 7.28 24.09
N ARG A 23 19.91 8.35 24.43
CA ARG A 23 18.44 8.36 24.39
C ARG A 23 17.92 8.30 22.97
N LEU A 24 18.51 9.09 22.06
CA LEU A 24 18.15 9.09 20.64
C LEU A 24 18.37 7.71 20.00
N TRP A 25 19.48 7.06 20.33
CA TRP A 25 19.81 5.72 19.83
C TRP A 25 18.75 4.67 20.20
N ARG A 26 18.21 4.73 21.41
CA ARG A 26 17.09 3.84 21.81
C ARG A 26 15.84 4.10 20.97
N SER A 27 15.51 5.37 20.72
CA SER A 27 14.35 5.74 19.91
C SER A 27 14.52 5.32 18.45
N VAL A 28 15.69 5.57 17.85
CA VAL A 28 16.02 5.17 16.48
C VAL A 28 15.97 3.65 16.31
N LYS A 29 16.47 2.88 17.29
CA LYS A 29 16.36 1.42 17.25
C LYS A 29 14.93 0.90 17.36
N GLY A 30 14.03 1.63 18.04
CA GLY A 30 12.61 1.31 18.09
C GLY A 30 11.95 1.53 16.73
N LEU A 31 12.11 2.74 16.19
CA LEU A 31 11.59 3.14 14.89
C LEU A 31 12.14 2.27 13.75
N GLY A 32 13.42 1.91 13.79
CA GLY A 32 14.03 1.06 12.77
C GLY A 32 13.42 -0.34 12.69
N ARG A 33 12.99 -0.91 13.81
CA ARG A 33 12.32 -2.23 13.81
C ARG A 33 10.92 -2.16 13.22
N GLU A 34 10.16 -1.14 13.58
CA GLU A 34 8.82 -0.92 13.01
C GLU A 34 8.91 -0.58 11.53
N LEU A 35 9.86 0.27 11.14
CA LEU A 35 10.14 0.60 9.76
C LEU A 35 10.55 -0.63 8.95
N SER A 36 11.38 -1.51 9.51
CA SER A 36 11.77 -2.77 8.85
C SER A 36 10.58 -3.72 8.66
N ARG A 37 9.68 -3.80 9.65
CA ARG A 37 8.43 -4.57 9.52
C ARG A 37 7.51 -3.96 8.47
N ALA A 38 7.33 -2.65 8.48
CA ALA A 38 6.53 -1.94 7.48
C ALA A 38 7.09 -2.11 6.07
N SER A 39 8.43 -2.05 5.91
CA SER A 39 9.08 -2.26 4.62
C SER A 39 8.93 -3.70 4.13
N GLN A 40 8.97 -4.69 5.02
CA GLN A 40 8.72 -6.09 4.65
C GLN A 40 7.29 -6.28 4.14
N VAL A 41 6.28 -5.75 4.85
CA VAL A 41 4.89 -5.83 4.40
C VAL A 41 4.69 -5.09 3.08
N ALA A 42 5.31 -3.92 2.90
CA ALA A 42 5.26 -3.19 1.65
C ALA A 42 5.92 -3.95 0.50
N ALA A 43 7.05 -4.62 0.75
CA ALA A 43 7.73 -5.46 -0.24
C ALA A 43 6.88 -6.67 -0.63
N ASP A 44 6.27 -7.36 0.33
CA ASP A 44 5.38 -8.49 0.08
C ASP A 44 4.16 -8.05 -0.74
N LEU A 45 3.55 -6.91 -0.40
CA LEU A 45 2.45 -6.33 -1.16
C LEU A 45 2.87 -5.97 -2.59
N GLY A 46 4.07 -5.39 -2.75
CA GLY A 46 4.64 -5.08 -4.07
C GLY A 46 4.83 -6.34 -4.91
N ALA A 47 5.43 -7.38 -4.34
CA ALA A 47 5.66 -8.66 -5.02
C ALA A 47 4.34 -9.32 -5.46
N ARG A 48 3.31 -9.29 -4.59
CA ARG A 48 1.98 -9.81 -4.92
C ARG A 48 1.28 -8.98 -5.99
N ALA A 49 1.42 -7.66 -5.94
CA ALA A 49 0.87 -6.77 -6.96
C ALA A 49 1.52 -7.03 -8.33
N ASP A 50 2.83 -7.22 -8.37
CA ASP A 50 3.57 -7.55 -9.60
C ASP A 50 3.18 -8.93 -10.14
N GLU A 51 3.02 -9.94 -9.27
CA GLU A 51 2.54 -11.28 -9.63
C GLU A 51 1.14 -11.20 -10.28
N LEU A 52 0.22 -10.45 -9.65
CA LEU A 52 -1.12 -10.22 -10.18
C LEU A 52 -1.11 -9.41 -11.48
N ALA A 53 -0.23 -8.42 -11.60
CA ALA A 53 -0.12 -7.60 -12.80
C ALA A 53 0.37 -8.45 -13.99
N ARG A 54 1.37 -9.32 -13.78
CA ARG A 54 1.86 -10.25 -14.80
C ARG A 54 0.78 -11.26 -15.20
N ALA A 55 0.11 -11.87 -14.22
CA ALA A 55 -0.99 -12.78 -14.49
C ALA A 55 -2.13 -12.11 -15.26
N GLN A 56 -2.42 -10.83 -14.96
CA GLN A 56 -3.42 -10.08 -15.71
C GLN A 56 -2.96 -9.75 -17.13
N GLN A 57 -1.69 -9.40 -17.34
CA GLN A 57 -1.13 -9.15 -18.67
C GLN A 57 -1.17 -10.41 -19.53
N GLU A 58 -0.82 -11.57 -18.97
CA GLU A 58 -0.89 -12.86 -19.67
C GLU A 58 -2.34 -13.27 -19.98
N ALA A 59 -3.27 -12.99 -19.06
CA ALA A 59 -4.69 -13.26 -19.25
C ALA A 59 -5.41 -12.20 -20.11
N GLN A 60 -4.75 -11.11 -20.51
CA GLN A 60 -5.41 -10.02 -21.21
C GLN A 60 -5.65 -10.41 -22.67
N PRO A 61 -6.91 -10.49 -23.12
CA PRO A 61 -7.19 -10.81 -24.52
C PRO A 61 -6.64 -9.71 -25.43
N SER A 62 -6.04 -10.11 -26.55
CA SER A 62 -5.48 -9.19 -27.55
C SER A 62 -6.53 -8.16 -27.97
N THR A 63 -6.15 -6.89 -27.94
CA THR A 63 -6.97 -5.77 -28.44
C THR A 63 -6.58 -5.39 -29.88
N ALA A 64 -5.89 -6.28 -30.59
CA ALA A 64 -5.53 -6.07 -31.99
C ALA A 64 -6.79 -5.94 -32.87
N PRO A 65 -6.69 -5.27 -34.03
CA PRO A 65 -7.80 -5.17 -34.97
C PRO A 65 -8.29 -6.56 -35.41
N THR A 66 -9.56 -6.86 -35.14
CA THR A 66 -10.23 -8.13 -35.43
C THR A 66 -11.03 -8.10 -36.74
N LEU A 67 -10.64 -7.23 -37.68
CA LEU A 67 -11.39 -6.95 -38.92
C LEU A 67 -11.64 -8.20 -39.79
N PHE A 68 -10.76 -9.22 -39.66
CA PHE A 68 -10.80 -10.46 -40.42
C PHE A 68 -11.22 -11.68 -39.59
N ASP A 69 -11.61 -11.50 -38.33
CA ASP A 69 -12.05 -12.59 -37.46
C ASP A 69 -13.53 -12.95 -37.71
N ASP A 70 -13.95 -14.14 -37.27
CA ASP A 70 -15.33 -14.61 -37.41
C ASP A 70 -16.32 -13.74 -36.58
N PRO A 71 -17.33 -13.11 -37.22
CA PRO A 71 -18.34 -12.32 -36.53
C PRO A 71 -19.12 -13.06 -35.43
N VAL A 72 -19.31 -14.38 -35.54
CA VAL A 72 -20.05 -15.17 -34.56
C VAL A 72 -19.23 -15.33 -33.28
N GLU A 73 -17.94 -15.64 -33.41
CA GLU A 73 -17.02 -15.72 -32.27
C GLU A 73 -16.87 -14.37 -31.57
N LEU A 74 -16.79 -13.28 -32.33
CA LEU A 74 -16.75 -11.91 -31.82
C LEU A 74 -17.99 -11.57 -30.98
N ARG A 75 -19.19 -11.94 -31.46
CA ARG A 75 -20.44 -11.73 -30.71
C ARG A 75 -20.46 -12.52 -29.41
N ALA A 76 -20.08 -13.79 -29.45
CA ALA A 76 -19.99 -14.63 -28.25
C ALA A 76 -19.03 -14.03 -27.20
N ARG A 77 -17.86 -13.52 -27.63
CA ARG A 77 -16.91 -12.81 -26.74
C ARG A 77 -17.53 -11.56 -26.11
N VAL A 78 -18.23 -10.75 -26.90
CA VAL A 78 -18.90 -9.53 -26.39
C VAL A 78 -19.98 -9.87 -25.37
N ASP A 79 -20.75 -10.93 -25.60
CA ASP A 79 -21.82 -11.35 -24.69
C ASP A 79 -21.28 -11.83 -23.35
N VAL A 80 -20.16 -12.58 -23.33
CA VAL A 80 -19.43 -12.93 -22.10
C VAL A 80 -18.97 -11.68 -21.36
N LEU A 81 -18.33 -10.72 -22.06
CA LEU A 81 -17.86 -9.48 -21.43
C LEU A 81 -19.01 -8.63 -20.86
N ARG A 82 -20.18 -8.64 -21.50
CA ARG A 82 -21.39 -7.96 -20.99
C ARG A 82 -21.93 -8.64 -19.74
N ALA A 83 -21.96 -9.97 -19.70
CA ALA A 83 -22.37 -10.73 -18.51
C ALA A 83 -21.47 -10.40 -17.32
N ASP A 84 -20.14 -10.43 -17.50
CA ASP A 84 -19.17 -10.06 -16.46
C ASP A 84 -19.34 -8.61 -15.99
N ARG A 85 -19.69 -7.71 -16.91
CA ARG A 85 -19.92 -6.29 -16.58
C ARG A 85 -21.17 -6.12 -15.70
N GLU A 86 -22.26 -6.81 -16.03
CA GLU A 86 -23.48 -6.77 -15.22
C GLU A 86 -23.26 -7.39 -13.84
N GLU A 87 -22.52 -8.50 -13.75
CA GLU A 87 -22.16 -9.09 -12.46
C GLU A 87 -21.36 -8.09 -11.60
N ARG A 88 -20.33 -7.47 -12.17
CA ARG A 88 -19.53 -6.44 -11.48
C ARG A 88 -20.38 -5.25 -11.03
N ARG A 89 -21.38 -4.85 -11.83
CA ARG A 89 -22.32 -3.77 -11.49
C ARG A 89 -23.23 -4.15 -10.31
N VAL A 90 -23.73 -5.37 -10.28
CA VAL A 90 -24.53 -5.90 -9.16
C VAL A 90 -23.69 -5.95 -7.88
N GLN A 91 -22.45 -6.42 -7.95
CA GLN A 91 -21.55 -6.47 -6.78
C GLN A 91 -21.24 -5.08 -6.22
N ARG A 92 -21.07 -4.07 -7.07
CA ARG A 92 -20.90 -2.67 -6.64
C ARG A 92 -22.14 -2.15 -5.94
N ARG A 93 -23.34 -2.34 -6.53
CA ARG A 93 -24.61 -1.94 -5.91
C ARG A 93 -24.81 -2.55 -4.53
N ARG A 94 -24.54 -3.86 -4.38
CA ARG A 94 -24.63 -4.55 -3.07
C ARG A 94 -23.69 -3.93 -2.04
N ARG A 95 -22.46 -3.60 -2.42
CA ARG A 95 -21.50 -2.91 -1.55
C ARG A 95 -22.00 -1.53 -1.15
N ASP A 96 -22.50 -0.76 -2.10
CA ASP A 96 -23.02 0.58 -1.86
C ASP A 96 -24.22 0.51 -0.89
N GLU A 97 -25.16 -0.41 -1.10
CA GLU A 97 -26.31 -0.64 -0.21
C GLU A 97 -25.88 -0.99 1.23
N GLN A 98 -24.86 -1.83 1.40
CA GLN A 98 -24.28 -2.15 2.72
C GLN A 98 -23.64 -0.93 3.38
N VAL A 99 -22.94 -0.10 2.62
CA VAL A 99 -22.35 1.15 3.13
C VAL A 99 -23.47 2.11 3.54
N TRP A 100 -24.44 2.38 2.66
CA TRP A 100 -25.55 3.30 2.92
C TRP A 100 -26.45 2.85 4.06
N SER A 101 -26.68 1.55 4.24
CA SER A 101 -27.44 1.02 5.37
C SER A 101 -26.70 1.22 6.70
N ARG A 102 -25.37 1.07 6.71
CA ARG A 102 -24.53 1.35 7.90
C ARG A 102 -24.59 2.84 8.27
N TRP A 103 -24.46 3.73 7.29
CA TRP A 103 -24.60 5.18 7.50
C TRP A 103 -25.99 5.55 8.03
N ARG A 104 -27.06 4.99 7.46
CA ARG A 104 -28.43 5.20 7.96
C ARG A 104 -28.62 4.76 9.41
N ARG A 105 -27.98 3.67 9.84
CA ARG A 105 -28.05 3.20 11.24
C ARG A 105 -27.34 4.13 12.22
N PHE A 106 -26.26 4.80 11.79
CA PHE A 106 -25.52 5.73 12.64
C PHE A 106 -26.19 7.11 12.72
N ASN A 107 -26.93 7.50 11.69
CA ASN A 107 -27.58 8.81 11.57
C ASN A 107 -29.09 8.77 11.91
N ALA A 108 -29.55 7.72 12.58
CA ALA A 108 -30.91 7.55 13.12
C ALA A 108 -30.87 7.63 14.64
#